data_AF-A0A7S4KBX0-F1
#
_entry.id   AF-A0A7S4KBX0-F1
#
_cell.length_a   1.000
_cell.length_b   1.000
_cell.length_c   1.000
_cell.angle_alpha   90.00
_cell.angle_beta   90.00
_cell.angle_gamma   90.00
#
_symmetry.space_group_name_H-M   'P 1'
#
loop_
_entity.id
_entity.type
_entity.pdbx_description
1 polymer ?
#
loop_
_entity_poly.entity_id
_entity_poly.type
_entity_poly.pdbx_seq_one_letter_code
_entity_poly.pdbx_strand_id
1 'polypeptide(L)'
;VTSKGIYTNGKNSDSNGEFRTIQGFSKDYATNTDYQTEPFAILANNFWGAWDYGDQHLIAAFDGTDNSYGNYATGALGSDHGARKQIIKKVIKFQVVMQFALHELEAGLKKYNDESLPTASRYGIGGAVHALDEWWAFYAGSLEAGTANGFGPYILAEKRSKNFGTNTCNVGNGGVSCVNKHLIDRTNNLKVLMQSEGNSAEILKDVKCMRALLKVGPIQGCLEYAYKSSVASA
;
A
#
# COMPACT_ATOMS: atom_id res chain seq x y z
N VAL A 1 9.81 -23.92 -4.25
CA VAL A 1 9.88 -22.45 -4.41
C VAL A 1 9.96 -21.82 -3.03
N THR A 2 10.94 -20.94 -2.77
CA THR A 2 11.10 -20.24 -1.47
C THR A 2 10.28 -18.96 -1.42
N SER A 3 9.97 -18.44 -0.23
CA SER A 3 9.25 -17.15 -0.10
C SER A 3 10.03 -15.98 -0.71
N LYS A 4 11.35 -15.92 -0.52
CA LYS A 4 12.22 -14.94 -1.18
C LYS A 4 12.16 -15.09 -2.71
N GLY A 5 12.16 -16.32 -3.22
CA GLY A 5 12.02 -16.59 -4.65
C GLY A 5 10.69 -16.07 -5.24
N ILE A 6 9.57 -16.21 -4.52
CA ILE A 6 8.27 -15.64 -4.96
C ILE A 6 8.30 -14.11 -4.92
N TYR A 7 8.93 -13.52 -3.89
CA TYR A 7 9.07 -12.08 -3.77
C TYR A 7 9.84 -11.47 -4.96
N THR A 8 10.97 -12.08 -5.32
CA THR A 8 11.87 -11.62 -6.39
C THR A 8 11.35 -11.93 -7.78
N ASN A 9 10.83 -13.14 -8.01
CA ASN A 9 10.53 -13.61 -9.37
C ASN A 9 9.03 -13.58 -9.72
N GLY A 10 8.16 -13.25 -8.75
CA GLY A 10 6.72 -13.35 -8.93
C GLY A 10 6.23 -14.80 -9.03
N LYS A 11 4.90 -14.96 -9.19
CA LYS A 11 4.25 -16.27 -9.40
C LYS A 11 2.86 -16.20 -10.01
N ASN A 12 2.02 -15.27 -9.53
CA ASN A 12 0.57 -15.30 -9.80
C ASN A 12 0.05 -14.04 -10.52
N SER A 13 0.92 -13.08 -10.83
CA SER A 13 0.55 -11.79 -11.44
C SER A 13 1.26 -11.64 -12.78
N ASP A 14 0.80 -12.38 -13.80
CA ASP A 14 1.36 -12.32 -15.16
C ASP A 14 0.83 -11.10 -15.91
N SER A 15 1.71 -10.41 -16.62
CA SER A 15 1.39 -9.30 -17.50
C SER A 15 2.18 -9.47 -18.79
N ASN A 16 1.52 -9.93 -19.84
CA ASN A 16 2.12 -10.18 -21.17
C ASN A 16 3.29 -11.18 -21.15
N GLY A 17 3.22 -12.22 -20.31
CA GLY A 17 4.23 -13.28 -20.24
C GLY A 17 5.38 -12.99 -19.27
N GLU A 18 5.35 -11.84 -18.58
CA GLU A 18 6.26 -11.53 -17.49
C GLU A 18 5.50 -11.38 -16.17
N PHE A 19 6.03 -11.95 -15.10
CA PHE A 19 5.43 -11.78 -13.78
C PHE A 19 5.79 -10.40 -13.21
N ARG A 20 4.77 -9.61 -12.86
CA ARG A 20 4.94 -8.49 -11.92
C ARG A 20 5.42 -9.05 -10.59
N THR A 21 6.42 -8.40 -10.00
CA THR A 21 7.06 -8.87 -8.77
C THR A 21 6.82 -7.87 -7.64
N ILE A 22 6.64 -8.38 -6.42
CA ILE A 22 6.53 -7.51 -5.23
C ILE A 22 7.86 -6.79 -5.00
N GLN A 23 8.98 -7.38 -5.42
CA GLN A 23 10.28 -6.71 -5.41
C GLN A 23 10.28 -5.47 -6.32
N GLY A 24 9.78 -5.59 -7.56
CA GLY A 24 9.67 -4.48 -8.51
C GLY A 24 8.90 -3.29 -7.94
N PHE A 25 7.79 -3.57 -7.25
CA PHE A 25 6.97 -2.54 -6.59
C PHE A 25 7.74 -1.61 -5.65
N SER A 26 8.86 -2.07 -5.06
CA SER A 26 9.75 -1.21 -4.28
C SER A 26 10.94 -0.70 -5.08
N LYS A 27 11.56 -1.53 -5.93
CA LYS A 27 12.79 -1.17 -6.65
C LYS A 27 12.55 -0.09 -7.70
N ASP A 28 11.38 -0.06 -8.33
CA ASP A 28 11.08 0.88 -9.41
C ASP A 28 11.16 2.33 -8.92
N TYR A 29 10.89 2.60 -7.64
CA TYR A 29 11.07 3.93 -7.05
C TYR A 29 12.52 4.43 -7.09
N ALA A 30 13.54 3.55 -7.10
CA ALA A 30 14.93 3.98 -7.16
C ALA A 30 15.38 4.41 -8.57
N THR A 31 14.70 3.94 -9.61
CA THR A 31 15.09 4.16 -11.02
C THR A 31 14.09 5.00 -11.80
N ASN A 32 12.83 5.07 -11.36
CA ASN A 32 11.76 5.80 -12.04
C ASN A 32 11.55 7.19 -11.40
N THR A 33 12.00 8.23 -12.09
CA THR A 33 11.88 9.61 -11.60
C THR A 33 10.44 10.09 -11.52
N ASP A 34 9.51 9.54 -12.32
CA ASP A 34 8.10 9.88 -12.20
C ASP A 34 7.54 9.40 -10.86
N TYR A 35 7.89 8.19 -10.44
CA TYR A 35 7.43 7.61 -9.17
C TYR A 35 7.99 8.41 -7.99
N GLN A 36 9.20 8.96 -8.13
CA GLN A 36 9.82 9.83 -7.12
C GLN A 36 9.13 11.18 -6.95
N THR A 37 8.23 11.58 -7.86
CA THR A 37 7.43 12.80 -7.72
C THR A 37 6.18 12.59 -6.85
N GLU A 38 5.82 11.35 -6.54
CA GLU A 38 4.60 11.03 -5.81
C GLU A 38 4.70 11.47 -4.34
N PRO A 39 3.66 12.15 -3.79
CA PRO A 39 3.75 12.71 -2.44
C PRO A 39 4.04 11.68 -1.33
N PHE A 40 3.57 10.44 -1.48
CA PHE A 40 3.86 9.40 -0.50
C PHE A 40 5.26 8.80 -0.70
N ALA A 41 5.75 8.67 -1.93
CA ALA A 41 7.10 8.22 -2.21
C ALA A 41 8.14 9.20 -1.65
N ILE A 42 7.94 10.51 -1.84
CA ILE A 42 8.77 11.57 -1.26
C ILE A 42 8.78 11.45 0.27
N LEU A 43 7.61 11.29 0.88
CA LEU A 43 7.49 11.12 2.33
C LEU A 43 8.26 9.87 2.81
N ALA A 44 8.10 8.74 2.12
CA ALA A 44 8.76 7.49 2.47
C ALA A 44 10.28 7.61 2.34
N ASN A 45 10.78 8.19 1.25
CA ASN A 45 12.21 8.42 1.05
C ASN A 45 12.79 9.39 2.10
N ASN A 46 12.07 10.45 2.45
CA ASN A 46 12.52 11.38 3.51
C ASN A 46 12.59 10.70 4.89
N PHE A 47 11.69 9.75 5.16
CA PHE A 47 11.66 9.04 6.44
C PHE A 47 12.70 7.91 6.49
N TRP A 48 12.79 7.10 5.43
CA TRP A 48 13.63 5.90 5.39
C TRP A 48 15.03 6.15 4.84
N GLY A 49 15.25 7.24 4.11
CA GLY A 49 16.52 7.60 3.50
C GLY A 49 16.84 6.89 2.18
N ALA A 50 15.90 6.11 1.62
CA ALA A 50 16.07 5.44 0.33
C ALA A 50 14.73 5.28 -0.40
N TRP A 51 14.77 5.38 -1.73
CA TRP A 51 13.60 5.20 -2.59
C TRP A 51 13.11 3.74 -2.62
N ASP A 52 14.03 2.79 -2.62
CA ASP A 52 13.78 1.34 -2.60
C ASP A 52 13.90 0.74 -1.20
N TYR A 53 13.68 1.54 -0.14
CA TYR A 53 13.80 1.11 1.26
C TYR A 53 13.08 -0.23 1.55
N GLY A 54 11.92 -0.46 0.93
CA GLY A 54 11.13 -1.67 1.11
C GLY A 54 11.86 -2.93 0.65
N ASP A 55 12.55 -2.87 -0.49
CA ASP A 55 13.37 -3.98 -1.00
C ASP A 55 14.60 -4.21 -0.13
N GLN A 56 15.34 -3.16 0.18
CA GLN A 56 16.52 -3.26 1.05
C GLN A 56 16.17 -3.87 2.41
N HIS A 57 15.05 -3.44 3.01
CA HIS A 57 14.52 -3.98 4.26
C HIS A 57 14.13 -5.47 4.12
N LEU A 58 13.38 -5.81 3.07
CA LEU A 58 12.89 -7.19 2.87
C LEU A 58 14.01 -8.18 2.56
N ILE A 59 14.96 -7.81 1.70
CA ILE A 59 16.10 -8.67 1.37
C ILE A 59 16.94 -8.96 2.62
N ALA A 60 17.24 -7.94 3.41
CA ALA A 60 17.97 -8.13 4.68
C ALA A 60 17.20 -9.04 5.65
N ALA A 61 15.89 -8.86 5.80
CA ALA A 61 15.06 -9.72 6.64
C ALA A 61 14.94 -11.16 6.12
N PHE A 62 14.90 -11.37 4.80
CA PHE A 62 14.92 -12.70 4.19
C PHE A 62 16.26 -13.41 4.40
N ASP A 63 17.36 -12.69 4.24
CA ASP A 63 18.72 -13.23 4.33
C ASP A 63 19.23 -13.31 5.77
N GLY A 64 18.53 -12.68 6.72
CA GLY A 64 18.95 -12.63 8.11
C GLY A 64 20.21 -11.78 8.29
N THR A 65 20.34 -10.69 7.54
CA THR A 65 21.52 -9.79 7.58
C THR A 65 21.14 -8.45 8.17
N ASP A 66 22.05 -7.83 8.94
CA ASP A 66 21.80 -6.50 9.51
C ASP A 66 21.81 -5.41 8.43
N ASN A 67 20.96 -4.39 8.59
CA ASN A 67 21.02 -3.15 7.84
C ASN A 67 20.41 -1.98 8.64
N SER A 68 20.25 -0.82 8.01
CA SER A 68 19.66 0.38 8.62
C SER A 68 18.21 0.20 9.08
N TYR A 69 17.51 -0.85 8.64
CA TYR A 69 16.10 -1.10 8.97
C TYR A 69 15.92 -2.21 10.01
N GLY A 70 16.96 -2.96 10.35
CA GLY A 70 16.89 -3.96 11.40
C GLY A 70 18.17 -4.78 11.59
N ASN A 71 18.36 -5.23 12.83
CA ASN A 71 19.46 -6.12 13.21
C ASN A 71 19.01 -7.58 13.10
N TYR A 72 18.92 -8.11 11.87
CA TYR A 72 18.42 -9.46 11.58
C TYR A 72 19.43 -10.60 11.80
N ALA A 73 20.71 -10.28 11.93
CA ALA A 73 21.79 -11.19 12.28
C ALA A 73 22.14 -11.08 13.76
N THR A 74 22.30 -9.85 14.27
CA THR A 74 22.86 -9.61 15.61
C THR A 74 21.85 -9.26 16.69
N GLY A 75 20.63 -8.85 16.31
CA GLY A 75 19.62 -8.41 17.27
C GLY A 75 18.96 -9.59 17.99
N ALA A 76 18.76 -9.48 19.30
CA ALA A 76 18.13 -10.54 20.11
C ALA A 76 16.72 -10.93 19.61
N LEU A 77 15.90 -9.95 19.21
CA LEU A 77 14.60 -10.22 18.59
C LEU A 77 14.69 -10.34 17.07
N GLY A 78 15.51 -9.53 16.41
CA GLY A 78 15.61 -9.50 14.95
C GLY A 78 16.21 -10.78 14.35
N SER A 79 17.07 -11.49 15.09
CA SER A 79 17.64 -12.77 14.67
C SER A 79 16.70 -13.97 14.82
N ASP A 80 15.59 -13.82 15.56
CA ASP A 80 14.57 -14.86 15.68
C ASP A 80 13.80 -15.03 14.35
N HIS A 81 13.69 -16.28 13.90
CA HIS A 81 13.03 -16.60 12.64
C HIS A 81 11.52 -16.26 12.68
N GLY A 82 10.87 -16.41 13.83
CA GLY A 82 9.47 -16.03 14.04
C GLY A 82 9.25 -14.53 13.89
N ALA A 83 10.13 -13.72 14.49
CA ALA A 83 10.13 -12.27 14.40
C ALA A 83 10.37 -11.81 12.95
N ARG A 84 11.41 -12.31 12.26
CA ARG A 84 11.67 -11.97 10.85
C ARG A 84 10.49 -12.29 9.95
N LYS A 85 9.85 -13.45 10.15
CA LYS A 85 8.63 -13.81 9.42
C LYS A 85 7.51 -12.78 9.59
N GLN A 86 7.35 -12.20 10.78
CA GLN A 86 6.34 -11.15 11.00
C GLN A 86 6.74 -9.84 10.34
N ILE A 87 8.02 -9.48 10.37
CA ILE A 87 8.55 -8.28 9.72
C ILE A 87 8.34 -8.36 8.20
N ILE A 88 8.79 -9.44 7.57
CA ILE A 88 8.59 -9.70 6.14
C ILE A 88 7.11 -9.56 5.75
N LYS A 89 6.21 -10.20 6.51
CA LYS A 89 4.77 -10.13 6.25
C LYS A 89 4.21 -8.70 6.34
N LYS A 90 4.67 -7.90 7.32
CA LYS A 90 4.14 -6.56 7.56
C LYS A 90 4.71 -5.54 6.58
N VAL A 91 6.00 -5.59 6.30
CA VAL A 91 6.67 -4.69 5.34
C VAL A 91 6.11 -4.91 3.94
N ILE A 92 5.96 -6.16 3.49
CA ILE A 92 5.32 -6.45 2.19
C ILE A 92 3.94 -5.81 2.13
N LYS A 93 3.08 -6.04 3.12
CA LYS A 93 1.67 -5.62 3.05
C LYS A 93 1.47 -4.13 3.26
N PHE A 94 2.06 -3.60 4.33
CA PHE A 94 1.69 -2.29 4.86
C PHE A 94 2.66 -1.18 4.47
N GLN A 95 3.71 -1.53 3.71
CA GLN A 95 4.63 -0.56 3.12
C GLN A 95 4.72 -0.77 1.63
N VAL A 96 5.22 -1.91 1.15
CA VAL A 96 5.46 -2.13 -0.29
C VAL A 96 4.17 -2.18 -1.11
N VAL A 97 3.27 -3.13 -0.82
CA VAL A 97 2.02 -3.28 -1.59
C VAL A 97 1.07 -2.11 -1.36
N MET A 98 1.05 -1.53 -0.15
CA MET A 98 0.23 -0.35 0.13
C MET A 98 0.71 0.89 -0.66
N GLN A 99 2.03 1.10 -0.73
CA GLN A 99 2.62 2.19 -1.50
C GLN A 99 2.42 1.98 -3.00
N PHE A 100 2.59 0.75 -3.49
CA PHE A 100 2.34 0.43 -4.90
C PHE A 100 0.86 0.58 -5.28
N ALA A 101 -0.05 0.19 -4.40
CA ALA A 101 -1.44 0.49 -4.62
C ALA A 101 -1.60 2.03 -4.77
N LEU A 102 -1.02 2.83 -3.87
CA LEU A 102 -1.18 4.28 -3.92
C LEU A 102 -0.56 4.88 -5.19
N HIS A 103 0.52 4.29 -5.70
CA HIS A 103 1.06 4.60 -7.02
C HIS A 103 0.00 4.51 -8.12
N GLU A 104 -0.82 3.46 -8.16
CA GLU A 104 -1.91 3.37 -9.16
C GLU A 104 -2.90 4.54 -9.06
N LEU A 105 -3.22 4.97 -7.83
CA LEU A 105 -4.06 6.15 -7.61
C LEU A 105 -3.39 7.45 -8.13
N GLU A 106 -2.08 7.61 -7.89
CA GLU A 106 -1.30 8.75 -8.38
C GLU A 106 -1.15 8.74 -9.91
N ALA A 107 -0.94 7.57 -10.50
CA ALA A 107 -0.88 7.37 -11.95
C ALA A 107 -2.22 7.75 -12.60
N GLY A 108 -3.35 7.37 -11.99
CA GLY A 108 -4.67 7.81 -12.40
C GLY A 108 -4.84 9.32 -12.35
N LEU A 109 -4.40 9.97 -11.27
CA LEU A 109 -4.42 11.43 -11.14
C LEU A 109 -3.55 12.12 -12.21
N LYS A 110 -2.34 11.61 -12.45
CA LYS A 110 -1.43 12.12 -13.49
C LYS A 110 -2.10 12.02 -14.85
N LYS A 111 -2.62 10.84 -15.20
CA LYS A 111 -3.29 10.57 -16.48
C LYS A 111 -4.53 11.44 -16.69
N TYR A 112 -5.30 11.69 -15.64
CA TYR A 112 -6.44 12.61 -15.70
C TYR A 112 -6.03 14.04 -16.08
N ASN A 113 -4.92 14.54 -15.53
CA ASN A 113 -4.45 15.91 -15.74
C ASN A 113 -3.50 16.08 -16.94
N ASP A 114 -3.13 15.00 -17.63
CA ASP A 114 -2.22 15.08 -18.77
C ASP A 114 -2.96 15.53 -20.03
N GLU A 115 -2.90 16.83 -20.32
CA GLU A 115 -3.53 17.44 -21.50
C GLU A 115 -2.93 17.01 -22.83
N SER A 116 -1.77 16.36 -22.83
CA SER A 116 -1.19 15.79 -24.05
C SER A 116 -1.89 14.51 -24.49
N LEU A 117 -2.63 13.87 -23.59
CA LEU A 117 -3.33 12.62 -23.88
C LEU A 117 -4.69 12.87 -24.57
N PRO A 118 -5.09 12.00 -25.50
CA PRO A 118 -6.45 12.01 -26.05
C PRO A 118 -7.52 11.85 -24.97
N THR A 119 -8.70 12.42 -25.18
CA THR A 119 -9.86 12.33 -24.27
C THR A 119 -10.15 10.89 -23.83
N ALA A 120 -10.08 9.91 -24.73
CA ALA A 120 -10.31 8.50 -24.40
C ALA A 120 -9.26 7.93 -23.43
N SER A 121 -8.00 8.39 -23.51
CA SER A 121 -6.91 7.97 -22.62
C SER A 121 -6.95 8.67 -21.26
N ARG A 122 -7.68 9.77 -21.14
CA ARG A 122 -7.90 10.49 -19.88
C ARG A 122 -9.16 9.99 -19.18
N TYR A 123 -10.29 10.03 -19.88
CA TYR A 123 -11.63 9.87 -19.30
C TYR A 123 -12.34 8.57 -19.71
N GLY A 124 -11.80 7.83 -20.68
CA GLY A 124 -12.35 6.54 -21.09
C GLY A 124 -12.07 5.42 -20.08
N ILE A 125 -12.66 4.25 -20.34
CA ILE A 125 -12.55 3.08 -19.45
C ILE A 125 -11.11 2.57 -19.28
N GLY A 126 -10.25 2.72 -20.30
CA GLY A 126 -8.81 2.43 -20.22
C GLY A 126 -7.96 3.64 -19.78
N GLY A 127 -8.60 4.75 -19.42
CA GLY A 127 -7.98 5.99 -19.01
C GLY A 127 -7.64 6.02 -17.52
N ALA A 128 -7.88 7.16 -16.87
CA ALA A 128 -7.58 7.35 -15.44
C ALA A 128 -8.39 6.40 -14.54
N VAL A 129 -9.62 6.06 -14.93
CA VAL A 129 -10.51 5.16 -14.18
C VAL A 129 -9.92 3.75 -14.03
N HIS A 130 -9.17 3.26 -15.02
CA HIS A 130 -8.54 1.94 -14.97
C HIS A 130 -7.59 1.83 -13.76
N ALA A 131 -6.80 2.87 -13.52
CA ALA A 131 -5.86 2.90 -12.41
C ALA A 131 -6.57 2.94 -11.03
N LEU A 132 -7.81 3.43 -10.96
CA LEU A 132 -8.62 3.35 -9.74
C LEU A 132 -9.07 1.90 -9.43
N ASP A 133 -9.34 1.10 -10.46
CA ASP A 133 -9.64 -0.31 -10.30
C ASP A 133 -8.40 -1.08 -9.82
N GLU A 134 -7.23 -0.80 -10.40
CA GLU A 134 -5.95 -1.38 -9.97
C GLU A 134 -5.60 -0.98 -8.53
N TRP A 135 -5.73 0.30 -8.17
CA TRP A 135 -5.58 0.80 -6.80
C TRP A 135 -6.37 -0.05 -5.79
N TRP A 136 -7.67 -0.20 -6.04
CA TRP A 136 -8.53 -0.93 -5.12
C TRP A 136 -8.19 -2.42 -5.09
N ALA A 137 -7.89 -3.01 -6.24
CA ALA A 137 -7.50 -4.41 -6.36
C ALA A 137 -6.23 -4.73 -5.56
N PHE A 138 -5.19 -3.90 -5.65
CA PHE A 138 -3.96 -4.07 -4.87
C PHE A 138 -4.18 -3.79 -3.37
N TYR A 139 -4.98 -2.78 -3.02
CA TYR A 139 -5.25 -2.43 -1.63
C TYR A 139 -6.09 -3.49 -0.89
N ALA A 140 -7.19 -3.94 -1.49
CA ALA A 140 -8.05 -4.98 -0.93
C ALA A 140 -7.38 -6.37 -1.01
N GLY A 141 -6.82 -6.69 -2.18
CA GLY A 141 -6.27 -7.99 -2.52
C GLY A 141 -7.34 -8.99 -2.94
N SER A 142 -7.00 -9.89 -3.87
CA SER A 142 -7.93 -10.85 -4.48
C SER A 142 -8.51 -11.90 -3.54
N LEU A 143 -7.92 -12.07 -2.35
CA LEU A 143 -8.39 -13.02 -1.33
C LEU A 143 -9.29 -12.36 -0.27
N GLU A 144 -9.66 -11.09 -0.42
CA GLU A 144 -10.68 -10.47 0.41
C GLU A 144 -12.08 -10.87 -0.07
N ALA A 145 -12.61 -11.95 0.50
CA ALA A 145 -13.91 -12.52 0.14
C ALA A 145 -15.10 -11.88 0.87
N GLY A 146 -14.99 -10.62 1.29
CA GLY A 146 -16.01 -9.94 2.09
C GLY A 146 -16.15 -10.50 3.50
N THR A 147 -15.00 -10.84 4.10
CA THR A 147 -14.92 -11.31 5.49
C THR A 147 -14.00 -10.45 6.33
N ALA A 148 -13.42 -9.40 5.74
CA ALA A 148 -12.43 -8.54 6.39
C ALA A 148 -11.26 -9.35 6.97
N ASN A 149 -10.84 -10.40 6.26
CA ASN A 149 -9.80 -11.36 6.68
C ASN A 149 -8.80 -11.70 5.55
N GLY A 150 -8.80 -10.93 4.47
CA GLY A 150 -7.86 -11.08 3.36
C GLY A 150 -6.40 -10.80 3.73
N PHE A 151 -5.54 -10.89 2.72
CA PHE A 151 -4.09 -10.79 2.90
C PHE A 151 -3.49 -9.43 2.50
N GLY A 152 -4.24 -8.58 1.81
CA GLY A 152 -3.79 -7.26 1.34
C GLY A 152 -3.68 -6.19 2.43
N PRO A 153 -3.23 -4.98 2.07
CA PRO A 153 -3.14 -3.82 2.98
C PRO A 153 -4.43 -3.52 3.76
N TYR A 154 -5.60 -3.68 3.11
CA TYR A 154 -6.95 -3.45 3.65
C TYR A 154 -7.17 -3.99 5.06
N ILE A 155 -6.59 -5.15 5.37
CA ILE A 155 -6.77 -5.85 6.65
C ILE A 155 -6.27 -5.05 7.86
N LEU A 156 -5.32 -4.12 7.67
CA LEU A 156 -4.76 -3.36 8.78
C LEU A 156 -5.81 -2.45 9.40
N ALA A 157 -6.51 -1.69 8.57
CA ALA A 157 -7.57 -0.79 8.98
C ALA A 157 -8.74 -1.53 9.65
N GLU A 158 -9.11 -2.71 9.15
CA GLU A 158 -10.10 -3.57 9.82
C GLU A 158 -9.65 -3.98 11.21
N LYS A 159 -8.43 -4.51 11.33
CA LYS A 159 -7.90 -4.96 12.63
C LYS A 159 -7.74 -3.85 13.64
N ARG A 160 -7.31 -2.66 13.21
CA ARG A 160 -7.07 -1.53 14.12
C ARG A 160 -8.34 -0.80 14.51
N SER A 161 -9.37 -0.82 13.67
CA SER A 161 -10.60 -0.07 13.91
C SER A 161 -11.19 -0.31 15.30
N LYS A 162 -11.27 -1.58 15.75
CA LYS A 162 -11.77 -1.94 17.08
C LYS A 162 -10.90 -1.40 18.22
N ASN A 163 -9.57 -1.41 18.06
CA ASN A 163 -8.66 -0.91 19.09
C ASN A 163 -8.87 0.58 19.39
N PHE A 164 -9.37 1.34 18.42
CA PHE A 164 -9.53 2.80 18.51
C PHE A 164 -11.01 3.24 18.49
N GLY A 165 -11.95 2.30 18.57
CA GLY A 165 -13.39 2.62 18.52
C GLY A 165 -13.87 3.20 17.19
N THR A 166 -13.13 2.98 16.09
CA THR A 166 -13.47 3.48 14.74
C THR A 166 -14.05 2.39 13.84
N ASN A 167 -14.67 1.37 14.44
CA ASN A 167 -15.30 0.22 13.78
C ASN A 167 -16.83 0.37 13.66
N THR A 168 -17.31 1.59 13.44
CA THR A 168 -18.73 1.95 13.46
C THR A 168 -19.32 2.10 12.06
N CYS A 169 -18.56 1.80 11.02
CA CYS A 169 -18.98 1.96 9.64
C CYS A 169 -19.40 0.61 9.05
N ASN A 170 -20.14 0.63 7.94
CA ASN A 170 -20.44 -0.57 7.16
C ASN A 170 -19.83 -0.41 5.77
N VAL A 171 -18.84 -1.25 5.45
CA VAL A 171 -18.14 -1.23 4.15
C VAL A 171 -18.94 -1.96 3.06
N GLY A 172 -19.93 -2.77 3.43
CA GLY A 172 -20.76 -3.56 2.51
C GLY A 172 -20.25 -4.98 2.23
N ASN A 173 -19.10 -5.34 2.80
CA ASN A 173 -18.45 -6.65 2.64
C ASN A 173 -18.11 -7.27 4.00
N GLY A 174 -18.93 -7.05 5.02
CA GLY A 174 -18.64 -7.46 6.40
C GLY A 174 -17.55 -6.64 7.12
N GLY A 175 -16.81 -5.79 6.40
CA GLY A 175 -15.87 -4.83 6.97
C GLY A 175 -16.57 -3.72 7.75
N VAL A 176 -15.92 -3.30 8.85
CA VAL A 176 -16.47 -2.33 9.80
C VAL A 176 -15.59 -1.09 9.98
N SER A 177 -14.40 -1.06 9.38
CA SER A 177 -13.48 0.06 9.51
C SER A 177 -13.99 1.31 8.81
N CYS A 178 -14.08 2.42 9.56
CA CYS A 178 -14.38 3.71 8.95
C CYS A 178 -13.29 4.20 7.99
N VAL A 179 -12.03 3.78 8.16
CA VAL A 179 -10.97 4.06 7.18
C VAL A 179 -11.28 3.39 5.85
N ASN A 180 -11.60 2.10 5.85
CA ASN A 180 -11.93 1.38 4.62
C ASN A 180 -13.22 1.88 3.99
N LYS A 181 -14.23 2.26 4.78
CA LYS A 181 -15.45 2.90 4.27
C LYS A 181 -15.14 4.20 3.56
N HIS A 182 -14.36 5.07 4.19
CA HIS A 182 -13.97 6.35 3.61
C HIS A 182 -13.10 6.20 2.36
N LEU A 183 -12.27 5.16 2.28
CA LEU A 183 -11.47 4.85 1.10
C LEU A 183 -12.36 4.38 -0.06
N ILE A 184 -13.27 3.42 0.16
CA ILE A 184 -14.14 2.95 -0.94
C ILE A 184 -15.10 4.02 -1.43
N ASP A 185 -15.65 4.86 -0.54
CA ASP A 185 -16.54 5.95 -0.94
C ASP A 185 -15.83 6.94 -1.85
N ARG A 186 -14.58 7.28 -1.53
CA ARG A 186 -13.76 8.18 -2.34
C ARG A 186 -13.33 7.52 -3.65
N THR A 187 -12.92 6.25 -3.62
CA THR A 187 -12.64 5.51 -4.85
C THR A 187 -13.85 5.54 -5.78
N ASN A 188 -15.07 5.32 -5.27
CA ASN A 188 -16.28 5.38 -6.06
C ASN A 188 -16.60 6.80 -6.58
N ASN A 189 -16.39 7.83 -5.75
CA ASN A 189 -16.54 9.22 -6.19
C ASN A 189 -15.55 9.58 -7.31
N LEU A 190 -14.27 9.20 -7.15
CA LEU A 190 -13.24 9.40 -8.16
C LEU A 190 -13.57 8.69 -9.48
N LYS A 191 -14.16 7.48 -9.44
CA LYS A 191 -14.60 6.77 -10.65
C LYS A 191 -15.60 7.59 -11.47
N VAL A 192 -16.47 8.35 -10.81
CA VAL A 192 -17.43 9.24 -11.49
C VAL A 192 -16.73 10.50 -11.99
N LEU A 193 -15.98 11.17 -11.12
CA LEU A 193 -15.33 12.44 -11.44
C LEU A 193 -14.29 12.32 -12.57
N MET A 194 -13.58 11.18 -12.66
CA MET A 194 -12.55 10.97 -13.66
C MET A 194 -13.08 10.64 -15.07
N GLN A 195 -14.39 10.52 -15.25
CA GLN A 195 -15.02 10.24 -16.56
C GLN A 195 -15.32 11.49 -17.39
N SER A 196 -15.05 12.68 -16.85
CA SER A 196 -15.21 13.95 -17.57
C SER A 196 -14.21 15.00 -17.12
N GLU A 197 -14.00 16.00 -17.97
CA GLU A 197 -13.15 17.14 -17.67
C GLU A 197 -13.75 18.07 -16.61
N GLY A 198 -12.92 18.98 -16.05
CA GLY A 198 -13.37 20.03 -15.13
C GLY A 198 -13.41 19.65 -13.64
N ASN A 199 -13.02 18.42 -13.28
CA ASN A 199 -13.11 17.91 -11.90
C ASN A 199 -11.76 17.88 -11.14
N SER A 200 -10.67 18.44 -11.71
CA SER A 200 -9.31 18.34 -11.14
C SER A 200 -9.21 18.71 -9.66
N ALA A 201 -9.91 19.78 -9.23
CA ALA A 201 -9.85 20.24 -7.84
C ALA A 201 -10.51 19.25 -6.86
N GLU A 202 -11.68 18.71 -7.20
CA GLU A 202 -12.40 17.76 -6.36
C GLU A 202 -11.69 16.40 -6.34
N ILE A 203 -11.15 15.97 -7.49
CA ILE A 203 -10.31 14.77 -7.59
C ILE A 203 -9.09 14.91 -6.67
N LEU A 204 -8.36 16.03 -6.75
CA LEU A 204 -7.17 16.26 -5.93
C LEU A 204 -7.49 16.27 -4.43
N LYS A 205 -8.66 16.81 -4.05
CA LYS A 205 -9.14 16.78 -2.66
C LYS A 205 -9.34 15.36 -2.16
N ASP A 206 -9.99 14.50 -2.94
CA ASP A 206 -10.21 13.11 -2.57
C ASP A 206 -8.91 12.30 -2.50
N VAL A 207 -8.02 12.46 -3.49
CA VAL A 207 -6.70 11.82 -3.47
C VAL A 207 -5.90 12.24 -2.23
N LYS A 208 -5.91 13.54 -1.86
CA LYS A 208 -5.29 14.02 -0.61
C LYS A 208 -5.89 13.37 0.63
N CYS A 209 -7.21 13.23 0.70
CA CYS A 209 -7.86 12.52 1.79
C CYS A 209 -7.45 11.04 1.84
N MET A 210 -7.39 10.36 0.69
CA MET A 210 -6.99 8.95 0.62
C MET A 210 -5.55 8.74 1.09
N ARG A 211 -4.61 9.61 0.69
CA ARG A 211 -3.23 9.62 1.21
C ARG A 211 -3.17 9.72 2.73
N ALA A 212 -4.05 10.53 3.34
CA ALA A 212 -4.12 10.67 4.79
C ALA A 212 -4.71 9.41 5.45
N LEU A 213 -5.79 8.86 4.89
CA LEU A 213 -6.46 7.67 5.38
C LEU A 213 -5.53 6.45 5.44
N LEU A 214 -4.65 6.28 4.45
CA LEU A 214 -3.71 5.16 4.42
C LEU A 214 -2.67 5.17 5.54
N LYS A 215 -2.40 6.34 6.13
CA LYS A 215 -1.48 6.48 7.26
C LYS A 215 -2.13 6.07 8.58
N VAL A 216 -3.46 6.10 8.66
CA VAL A 216 -4.21 5.85 9.91
C VAL A 216 -3.94 4.44 10.44
N GLY A 217 -4.07 3.41 9.59
CA GLY A 217 -3.85 2.02 9.99
C GLY A 217 -2.44 1.76 10.55
N PRO A 218 -1.35 2.16 9.84
CA PRO A 218 0.01 2.08 10.35
C PRO A 218 0.21 2.82 11.68
N ILE A 219 -0.27 4.06 11.81
CA ILE A 219 -0.14 4.86 13.05
C ILE A 219 -0.85 4.16 14.22
N GLN A 220 -2.10 3.73 14.01
CA GLN A 220 -2.86 2.97 15.00
C GLN A 220 -2.16 1.67 15.40
N GLY A 221 -1.54 0.98 14.44
CA GLY A 221 -0.70 -0.18 14.69
C GLY A 221 0.50 0.13 15.58
N CYS A 222 1.27 1.17 15.26
CA CYS A 222 2.41 1.59 16.06
C CYS A 222 2.00 1.91 17.50
N LEU A 223 0.93 2.69 17.69
CA LEU A 223 0.44 3.08 19.02
C LEU A 223 0.00 1.87 19.86
N GLU A 224 -0.80 0.96 19.29
CA GLU A 224 -1.24 -0.25 19.98
C GLU A 224 -0.06 -1.12 20.41
N TYR A 225 0.90 -1.35 19.51
CA TYR A 225 2.03 -2.23 19.81
C TYR A 225 3.01 -1.58 20.78
N ALA A 226 3.19 -0.26 20.72
CA ALA A 226 3.98 0.48 21.71
C ALA A 226 3.38 0.32 23.12
N TYR A 227 2.06 0.49 23.26
CA TYR A 227 1.34 0.25 24.53
C TYR A 227 1.49 -1.20 25.00
N LYS A 228 1.33 -2.18 24.11
CA LYS A 228 1.51 -3.60 24.46
C LYS A 228 2.93 -3.93 24.91
N SER A 229 3.94 -3.30 24.32
CA SER A 229 5.33 -3.50 24.75
C SER A 229 5.65 -2.80 26.08
N SER A 230 5.02 -1.66 26.37
CA SER A 230 5.27 -0.95 27.64
C SER A 230 4.80 -1.73 28.85
N VAL A 231 3.72 -2.51 28.72
CA VAL A 231 3.21 -3.37 29.79
C VAL A 231 3.95 -4.71 29.91
N ALA A 232 4.64 -5.16 28.85
CA ALA A 232 5.46 -6.37 28.87
C ALA A 232 6.88 -6.14 29.42
N SER A 233 7.25 -4.87 29.64
CA SER A 233 8.54 -4.45 30.20
C SER A 233 8.47 -4.15 31.71
N ALA A 234 7.41 -4.61 32.38
CA ALA A 234 7.17 -4.50 33.82
C ALA A 234 7.20 -5.87 34.50
#